data_AF-A0A4U1ZJ19-F1
#
_entry.id   AF-A0A4U1ZJ19-F1
#
_cell.length_a   1.000
_cell.length_b   1.000
_cell.length_c   1.000
_cell.angle_alpha   90.00
_cell.angle_beta   90.00
_cell.angle_gamma   90.00
#
_symmetry.space_group_name_H-M   'P 1'
#
loop_
_entity.id
_entity.type
_entity.pdbx_description
1 polymer ?
#
loop_
_entity_poly.entity_id
_entity_poly.type
_entity_poly.pdbx_seq_one_letter_code
_entity_poly.pdbx_strand_id
1 'polypeptide(L)'
;MFDDLFPITDWSVEGRKQYLEQHRPCIELVLYEALEVFDERKVSLTFGSQANAVARIIDMFLSDGFENEKLPNGIPRDIKLFSQIDYWCKLKSGKTFSGLQQLIDEEVDIADSQDEVGTFEIDLHKISYCLAIYSGMVAANMVYFWFQANKKLLDELGQVEPPIESEFEGCIDKSTTRYKVDSSFRYLCVYLDIESKIPGFHLYKSKYLTKGENKPQYTAKKNERESHHTTSEVRSVVTKIIDYFCRVHSDEPSSLCIALFKSVGNTTLLDQYKIKSKDNPNIDELKDKLTALKSPTKKEAENAVR
;
A
#
# COMPACT_ATOMS: atom_id res chain seq x y z
N MET A 1 11.84 -23.80 18.80
CA MET A 1 11.87 -25.26 19.01
C MET A 1 10.66 -25.60 19.87
N PHE A 2 9.52 -25.87 19.24
CA PHE A 2 8.34 -26.45 19.88
C PHE A 2 8.21 -27.86 19.31
N ASP A 3 8.97 -28.80 19.89
CA ASP A 3 8.96 -30.22 19.52
C ASP A 3 8.01 -31.05 20.42
N ASP A 4 7.19 -30.37 21.23
CA ASP A 4 6.05 -31.02 21.89
C ASP A 4 4.91 -31.12 20.88
N LEU A 5 4.85 -32.27 20.22
CA LEU A 5 3.72 -32.68 19.39
C LEU A 5 2.47 -32.69 20.28
N PHE A 6 1.63 -31.65 20.18
CA PHE A 6 0.25 -31.67 20.66
C PHE A 6 -0.63 -32.23 19.55
N PRO A 7 -0.88 -33.56 19.50
CA PRO A 7 -1.71 -34.15 18.46
C PRO A 7 -3.18 -33.79 18.68
N ILE A 8 -3.89 -33.54 17.59
CA ILE A 8 -5.35 -33.46 17.63
C ILE A 8 -5.87 -34.90 17.55
N THR A 9 -6.34 -35.43 18.66
CA THR A 9 -6.77 -36.83 18.79
C THR A 9 -8.25 -37.03 18.53
N ASP A 10 -9.07 -36.03 18.88
CA ASP A 10 -10.50 -36.01 18.62
C ASP A 10 -10.85 -34.89 17.63
N TRP A 11 -11.34 -35.30 16.45
CA TRP A 11 -11.69 -34.41 15.33
C TRP A 11 -13.18 -34.07 15.28
N SER A 12 -13.99 -34.59 16.22
CA SER A 12 -15.36 -34.12 16.39
C SER A 12 -15.39 -32.62 16.68
N VAL A 13 -16.55 -31.98 16.47
CA VAL A 13 -16.71 -30.54 16.76
C VAL A 13 -16.42 -30.28 18.24
N GLU A 14 -16.91 -31.15 19.12
CA GLU A 14 -16.69 -31.10 20.57
C GLU A 14 -15.23 -31.33 20.94
N GLY A 15 -14.57 -32.32 20.31
CA GLY A 15 -13.15 -32.61 20.50
C GLY A 15 -12.25 -31.44 20.08
N ARG A 16 -12.54 -30.82 18.93
CA ARG A 16 -11.83 -29.63 18.45
C ARG A 16 -12.03 -28.41 19.34
N LYS A 17 -13.24 -28.22 19.91
CA LYS A 17 -13.50 -27.18 20.91
C LYS A 17 -12.67 -27.40 22.18
N GLN A 18 -12.65 -28.61 22.72
CA GLN A 18 -11.86 -28.95 23.91
C GLN A 18 -10.36 -28.78 23.66
N TYR A 19 -9.88 -29.22 22.49
CA TYR A 19 -8.49 -29.04 22.10
C TYR A 19 -8.11 -27.55 22.02
N LEU A 20 -8.99 -26.72 21.44
CA LEU A 20 -8.78 -25.28 21.37
C LEU A 20 -8.75 -24.64 22.76
N GLU A 21 -9.66 -25.00 23.67
CA GLU A 21 -9.65 -24.48 25.05
C GLU A 21 -8.36 -24.83 25.80
N GLN A 22 -7.85 -26.05 25.63
CA GLN A 22 -6.64 -26.53 26.29
C GLN A 22 -5.34 -25.90 25.76
N HIS A 23 -5.31 -25.54 24.47
CA HIS A 23 -4.09 -25.11 23.78
C HIS A 23 -4.18 -23.72 23.13
N ARG A 24 -5.23 -22.93 23.40
CA ARG A 24 -5.48 -21.61 22.77
C ARG A 24 -4.26 -20.68 22.74
N PRO A 25 -3.53 -20.45 23.85
CA PRO A 25 -2.37 -19.56 23.83
C PRO A 25 -1.27 -20.04 22.88
N CYS A 26 -1.04 -21.35 22.80
CA CYS A 26 -0.06 -21.94 21.91
C CYS A 26 -0.51 -21.89 20.44
N ILE A 27 -1.79 -22.12 20.18
CA ILE A 27 -2.39 -22.03 18.84
C ILE A 27 -2.28 -20.61 18.30
N GLU A 28 -2.67 -19.62 19.11
CA GLU A 28 -2.58 -18.20 18.74
C GLU A 28 -1.13 -17.78 18.48
N LEU A 29 -0.18 -18.20 19.32
CA LEU A 29 1.25 -17.93 19.10
C LEU A 29 1.74 -18.53 17.77
N VAL A 30 1.42 -19.80 17.50
CA VAL A 30 1.79 -20.47 16.23
C VAL A 30 1.17 -19.74 15.03
N LEU A 31 -0.06 -19.25 15.14
CA LEU A 31 -0.71 -18.46 14.09
C LEU A 31 -0.01 -17.12 13.89
N TYR A 32 0.31 -16.39 14.96
CA TYR A 32 1.00 -15.10 14.85
C TYR A 32 2.39 -15.25 14.23
N GLU A 33 3.19 -16.21 14.70
CA GLU A 33 4.53 -16.48 14.14
C GLU A 33 4.43 -16.87 12.65
N ALA A 34 3.45 -17.70 12.28
CA ALA A 34 3.26 -18.10 10.90
C ALA A 34 2.75 -16.96 10.01
N LEU A 35 1.85 -16.10 10.52
CA LEU A 35 1.32 -14.94 9.79
C LEU A 35 2.36 -13.83 9.63
N GLU A 36 3.30 -13.68 10.56
CA GLU A 36 4.39 -12.69 10.49
C GLU A 36 5.34 -12.96 9.31
N VAL A 37 5.60 -14.24 9.02
CA VAL A 37 6.48 -14.65 7.90
C VAL A 37 5.74 -14.93 6.60
N PHE A 38 4.41 -14.93 6.61
CA PHE A 38 3.58 -15.18 5.43
C PHE A 38 3.27 -13.89 4.66
N ASP A 39 2.89 -14.03 3.39
CA ASP A 39 2.57 -12.89 2.52
C ASP A 39 1.35 -12.11 3.03
N GLU A 40 1.60 -10.94 3.63
CA GLU A 40 0.59 -10.04 4.20
C GLU A 40 -0.52 -9.68 3.21
N ARG A 41 -0.20 -9.61 1.91
CA ARG A 41 -1.20 -9.33 0.87
C ARG A 41 -2.17 -10.50 0.72
N LYS A 42 -1.69 -11.74 0.73
CA LYS A 42 -2.55 -12.94 0.65
C LYS A 42 -3.42 -13.07 1.90
N VAL A 43 -2.87 -12.76 3.07
CA VAL A 43 -3.65 -12.72 4.32
C VAL A 43 -4.74 -11.65 4.24
N SER A 44 -4.40 -10.45 3.78
CA SER A 44 -5.36 -9.34 3.68
C SER A 44 -6.46 -9.63 2.65
N LEU A 45 -6.12 -10.17 1.48
CA LEU A 45 -7.11 -10.55 0.46
C LEU A 45 -8.05 -11.67 0.95
N THR A 46 -7.54 -12.63 1.72
CA THR A 46 -8.32 -13.79 2.13
C THR A 46 -9.07 -13.56 3.45
N PHE A 47 -8.48 -12.83 4.39
CA PHE A 47 -8.97 -12.68 5.77
C PHE A 47 -9.22 -11.22 6.19
N GLY A 48 -8.85 -10.23 5.38
CA GLY A 48 -9.01 -8.80 5.65
C GLY A 48 -7.89 -8.21 6.51
N SER A 49 -7.43 -8.91 7.53
CA SER A 49 -6.29 -8.52 8.37
C SER A 49 -5.68 -9.73 9.07
N GLN A 50 -4.48 -9.59 9.66
CA GLN A 50 -3.87 -10.66 10.47
C GLN A 50 -4.71 -11.00 11.71
N ALA A 51 -5.22 -10.00 12.42
CA ALA A 51 -6.10 -10.22 13.57
C ALA A 51 -7.38 -10.98 13.18
N ASN A 52 -7.96 -10.62 12.03
CA ASN A 52 -9.10 -11.36 11.48
C ASN A 52 -8.70 -12.76 11.01
N ALA A 53 -7.49 -12.95 10.48
CA ALA A 53 -7.01 -14.26 10.07
C ALA A 53 -6.94 -15.24 11.25
N VAL A 54 -6.42 -14.81 12.40
CA VAL A 54 -6.40 -15.63 13.63
C VAL A 54 -7.80 -16.08 14.02
N ALA A 55 -8.73 -15.13 14.18
CA ALA A 55 -10.10 -15.43 14.56
C ALA A 55 -10.80 -16.34 13.54
N ARG A 56 -10.65 -16.04 12.24
CA ARG A 56 -11.30 -16.81 11.16
C ARG A 56 -10.72 -18.20 10.99
N ILE A 57 -9.41 -18.40 11.18
CA ILE A 57 -8.79 -19.72 11.12
C ILE A 57 -9.29 -20.58 12.29
N ILE A 58 -9.41 -20.00 13.48
CA ILE A 58 -10.03 -20.67 14.64
C ILE A 58 -11.49 -21.03 14.32
N ASP A 59 -12.29 -20.10 13.81
CA ASP A 59 -13.69 -20.37 13.47
C ASP A 59 -13.84 -21.47 12.41
N MET A 60 -13.01 -21.45 11.36
CA MET A 60 -12.99 -22.49 10.34
C MET A 60 -12.59 -23.84 10.93
N PHE A 61 -11.58 -23.86 11.81
CA PHE A 61 -11.18 -25.06 12.53
C PHE A 61 -12.27 -25.56 13.48
N LEU A 62 -13.24 -24.75 13.89
CA LEU A 62 -14.39 -25.18 14.71
C LEU A 62 -15.65 -25.45 13.90
N SER A 63 -15.64 -25.18 12.59
CA SER A 63 -16.81 -25.34 11.73
C SER A 63 -17.20 -26.81 11.56
N ASP A 64 -18.50 -27.06 11.41
CA ASP A 64 -19.04 -28.42 11.18
C ASP A 64 -18.58 -29.01 9.85
N GLY A 65 -18.27 -28.16 8.86
CA GLY A 65 -17.79 -28.56 7.54
C GLY A 65 -16.30 -28.86 7.44
N PHE A 66 -15.54 -28.67 8.53
CA PHE A 66 -14.12 -28.98 8.56
C PHE A 66 -13.88 -30.45 8.88
N GLU A 67 -13.47 -31.21 7.87
CA GLU A 67 -13.32 -32.66 7.93
C GLU A 67 -11.84 -33.08 7.83
N ASN A 68 -11.35 -33.78 8.85
CA ASN A 68 -9.97 -34.32 8.88
C ASN A 68 -9.65 -35.21 7.67
N GLU A 69 -10.63 -35.98 7.20
CA GLU A 69 -10.46 -36.92 6.07
C GLU A 69 -10.16 -36.21 4.74
N LYS A 70 -10.56 -34.93 4.63
CA LYS A 70 -10.32 -34.08 3.45
C LYS A 70 -8.99 -33.32 3.51
N LEU A 71 -8.20 -33.48 4.58
CA LEU A 71 -6.89 -32.84 4.68
C LEU A 71 -5.90 -33.43 3.66
N PRO A 72 -5.24 -32.58 2.84
CA PRO A 72 -4.24 -33.05 1.89
C PRO A 72 -3.09 -33.82 2.55
N ASN A 73 -2.54 -34.79 1.83
CA ASN A 73 -1.35 -35.52 2.25
C ASN A 73 -0.18 -34.54 2.46
N GLY A 74 0.37 -34.51 3.67
CA GLY A 74 1.46 -33.60 4.07
C GLY A 74 1.04 -32.46 5.01
N ILE A 75 -0.26 -32.25 5.24
CA ILE A 75 -0.73 -31.32 6.28
C ILE A 75 -0.62 -31.99 7.66
N PRO A 76 0.02 -31.33 8.66
CA PRO A 76 0.13 -31.88 10.02
C PRO A 76 -1.24 -32.05 10.68
N ARG A 77 -1.35 -33.07 11.54
CA ARG A 77 -2.55 -33.39 12.33
C ARG A 77 -2.35 -33.06 13.82
N ASP A 78 -1.53 -32.06 14.06
CA ASP A 78 -1.12 -31.54 15.35
C ASP A 78 -1.24 -30.01 15.35
N ILE A 79 -0.76 -29.36 16.40
CA ILE A 79 -0.74 -27.90 16.50
C ILE A 79 -0.07 -27.18 15.30
N LYS A 80 0.84 -27.84 14.56
CA LYS A 80 1.48 -27.26 13.35
C LYS A 80 0.51 -27.16 12.17
N LEU A 81 -0.69 -27.73 12.25
CA LEU A 81 -1.78 -27.44 11.30
C LEU A 81 -2.02 -25.92 11.20
N PHE A 82 -1.96 -25.21 12.32
CA PHE A 82 -2.23 -23.77 12.38
C PHE A 82 -1.14 -22.93 11.70
N SER A 83 0.08 -23.45 11.54
CA SER A 83 1.13 -22.76 10.78
C SER A 83 1.00 -22.89 9.26
N GLN A 84 0.10 -23.76 8.77
CA GLN A 84 -0.12 -23.98 7.34
C GLN A 84 -1.03 -22.88 6.74
N ILE A 85 -0.60 -21.62 6.79
CA ILE A 85 -1.43 -20.46 6.38
C ILE A 85 -1.92 -20.58 4.93
N ASP A 86 -1.10 -21.11 4.02
CA ASP A 86 -1.48 -21.33 2.62
C ASP A 86 -2.67 -22.31 2.48
N TYR A 87 -2.72 -23.36 3.31
CA TYR A 87 -3.85 -24.28 3.37
C TYR A 87 -5.12 -23.56 3.84
N TRP A 88 -5.02 -22.74 4.88
CA TRP A 88 -6.16 -21.99 5.40
C TRP A 88 -6.68 -20.95 4.40
N CYS A 89 -5.78 -20.29 3.66
CA CYS A 89 -6.14 -19.40 2.56
C CYS A 89 -6.88 -20.17 1.46
N LYS A 90 -6.37 -21.34 1.05
CA LYS A 90 -7.00 -22.21 0.05
C LYS A 90 -8.38 -22.68 0.48
N LEU A 91 -8.50 -23.13 1.73
CA LEU A 91 -9.76 -23.62 2.28
C LEU A 91 -10.84 -22.52 2.28
N LYS A 92 -10.47 -21.28 2.61
CA LYS A 92 -11.40 -20.15 2.63
C LYS A 92 -11.78 -19.63 1.24
N SER A 93 -10.81 -19.57 0.32
CA SER A 93 -10.98 -18.92 -0.99
C SER A 93 -11.29 -19.86 -2.15
N GLY A 94 -11.04 -21.17 -1.99
CA GLY A 94 -11.11 -22.16 -3.08
C GLY A 94 -10.00 -22.04 -4.13
N LYS A 95 -9.06 -21.10 -3.98
CA LYS A 95 -8.01 -20.81 -4.98
C LYS A 95 -6.64 -21.30 -4.50
N THR A 96 -5.84 -21.83 -5.43
CA THR A 96 -4.47 -22.30 -5.16
C THR A 96 -3.48 -21.16 -5.38
N PHE A 97 -2.80 -20.69 -4.33
CA PHE A 97 -1.73 -19.71 -4.48
C PHE A 97 -0.38 -20.41 -4.60
N SER A 98 0.23 -20.41 -5.79
CA SER A 98 1.63 -20.81 -5.95
C SER A 98 2.57 -19.65 -5.56
N GLY A 99 3.83 -20.00 -5.30
CA GLY A 99 4.83 -19.13 -4.67
C GLY A 99 5.23 -17.88 -5.46
N LEU A 100 6.00 -17.04 -4.75
CA LEU A 100 6.38 -15.65 -4.98
C LEU A 100 7.05 -15.26 -6.34
N GLN A 101 7.14 -16.13 -7.35
CA GLN A 101 8.06 -15.92 -8.49
C GLN A 101 7.41 -15.76 -9.88
N GLN A 102 6.07 -15.74 -10.01
CA GLN A 102 5.42 -15.72 -11.33
C GLN A 102 4.32 -14.67 -11.54
N LEU A 103 4.22 -13.64 -10.70
CA LEU A 103 3.22 -12.58 -10.90
C LEU A 103 3.67 -11.44 -11.82
N ILE A 104 4.61 -11.69 -12.73
CA ILE A 104 4.99 -10.69 -13.74
C ILE A 104 3.98 -10.67 -14.91
N ASP A 105 3.18 -11.72 -15.16
CA ASP A 105 2.38 -11.79 -16.40
C ASP A 105 1.01 -12.50 -16.28
N GLU A 106 0.34 -12.49 -15.13
CA GLU A 106 -1.07 -12.93 -15.08
C GLU A 106 -2.01 -11.73 -15.03
N GLU A 107 -2.44 -11.29 -16.22
CA GLU A 107 -3.76 -10.69 -16.40
C GLU A 107 -4.78 -11.70 -15.84
N VAL A 108 -5.29 -11.39 -14.65
CA VAL A 108 -6.40 -12.13 -14.06
C VAL A 108 -7.63 -11.78 -14.88
N ASP A 109 -8.02 -12.68 -15.79
CA ASP A 109 -9.33 -12.67 -16.45
C ASP A 109 -10.40 -12.87 -15.37
N ILE A 110 -10.94 -11.76 -14.87
CA ILE A 110 -12.09 -11.75 -13.97
C ILE A 110 -13.31 -11.86 -14.87
N ALA A 111 -14.02 -12.99 -14.76
CA ALA A 111 -15.24 -13.25 -15.49
C ALA A 111 -16.21 -12.06 -15.43
N ASP A 112 -16.65 -11.62 -16.61
CA ASP A 112 -17.64 -10.57 -16.86
C ASP A 112 -18.93 -10.80 -16.07
N SER A 113 -19.04 -10.13 -14.92
CA SER A 113 -20.32 -9.65 -14.44
C SER A 113 -20.09 -8.43 -13.54
N GLN A 114 -20.51 -7.26 -14.04
CA GLN A 114 -20.52 -5.93 -13.41
C GLN A 114 -19.31 -5.02 -13.68
N ASP A 115 -19.36 -4.31 -14.81
CA ASP A 115 -18.35 -3.33 -15.27
C ASP A 115 -18.03 -2.20 -14.26
N GLU A 116 -18.91 -1.88 -13.32
CA GLU A 116 -18.66 -0.85 -12.30
C GLU A 116 -18.00 -1.38 -11.02
N VAL A 117 -18.30 -2.62 -10.61
CA VAL A 117 -17.71 -3.24 -9.41
C VAL A 117 -16.29 -3.76 -9.70
N GLY A 118 -16.05 -4.26 -10.92
CA GLY A 118 -14.73 -4.72 -11.35
C GLY A 118 -13.69 -3.59 -11.39
N THR A 119 -14.05 -2.40 -11.86
CA THR A 119 -13.13 -1.25 -11.95
C THR A 119 -12.65 -0.79 -10.56
N PHE A 120 -13.54 -0.83 -9.57
CA PHE A 120 -13.26 -0.44 -8.19
C PHE A 120 -12.26 -1.38 -7.50
N GLU A 121 -12.46 -2.70 -7.61
CA GLU A 121 -11.54 -3.68 -7.03
C GLU A 121 -10.14 -3.59 -7.66
N ILE A 122 -10.09 -3.37 -8.99
CA ILE A 122 -8.85 -3.17 -9.73
C ILE A 122 -8.13 -1.90 -9.26
N ASP A 123 -8.85 -0.78 -9.12
CA ASP A 123 -8.29 0.49 -8.66
C ASP A 123 -7.77 0.41 -7.23
N LEU A 124 -8.54 -0.20 -6.32
CA LEU A 124 -8.12 -0.42 -4.93
C LEU A 124 -6.89 -1.34 -4.87
N HIS A 125 -6.89 -2.43 -5.64
CA HIS A 125 -5.77 -3.35 -5.70
C HIS A 125 -4.49 -2.67 -6.21
N LYS A 126 -4.61 -1.81 -7.22
CA LYS A 126 -3.48 -1.04 -7.75
C LYS A 126 -2.96 -0.04 -6.72
N ILE A 127 -3.86 0.65 -6.00
CA ILE A 127 -3.49 1.52 -4.88
C ILE A 127 -2.73 0.72 -3.81
N SER A 128 -3.30 -0.37 -3.33
CA SER A 128 -2.70 -1.19 -2.27
C SER A 128 -1.34 -1.74 -2.66
N TYR A 129 -1.18 -2.20 -3.91
CA TYR A 129 0.08 -2.69 -4.45
C TYR A 129 1.17 -1.60 -4.45
N CYS A 130 0.86 -0.43 -5.02
CA CYS A 130 1.80 0.68 -5.05
C CYS A 130 2.10 1.23 -3.65
N LEU A 131 1.13 1.16 -2.73
CA LEU A 131 1.30 1.58 -1.34
C LEU A 131 2.25 0.65 -0.58
N ALA A 132 2.18 -0.66 -0.82
CA ALA A 132 3.11 -1.63 -0.25
C ALA A 132 4.56 -1.40 -0.73
N ILE A 133 4.75 -1.08 -2.01
CA ILE A 133 6.07 -0.69 -2.53
C ILE A 133 6.53 0.62 -1.88
N TYR A 134 5.65 1.64 -1.87
CA TYR A 134 5.94 2.95 -1.32
C TYR A 134 6.34 2.87 0.16
N SER A 135 5.61 2.09 0.98
CA SER A 135 5.90 1.92 2.41
C SER A 135 7.26 1.26 2.68
N GLY A 136 7.74 0.43 1.74
CA GLY A 136 9.10 -0.11 1.76
C GLY A 136 10.18 0.94 1.46
N MET A 137 9.82 2.04 0.79
CA MET A 137 10.75 3.07 0.29
C MET A 137 10.76 4.35 1.13
N VAL A 138 9.80 4.57 2.02
CA VAL A 138 9.71 5.80 2.83
C VAL A 138 9.49 5.52 4.32
N ALA A 139 9.64 6.56 5.13
CA ALA A 139 9.28 6.51 6.55
C ALA A 139 7.76 6.42 6.75
N ALA A 140 7.31 5.80 7.85
CA ALA A 140 5.90 5.56 8.14
C ALA A 140 5.04 6.84 8.17
N ASN A 141 5.60 7.96 8.61
CA ASN A 141 4.91 9.24 8.62
C ASN A 141 4.54 9.73 7.20
N MET A 142 5.31 9.36 6.17
CA MET A 142 4.99 9.70 4.78
C MET A 142 3.79 8.91 4.26
N VAL A 143 3.64 7.66 4.69
CA VAL A 143 2.44 6.84 4.44
C VAL A 143 1.24 7.45 5.14
N TYR A 144 1.40 7.86 6.41
CA TYR A 144 0.36 8.57 7.15
C TYR A 144 -0.11 9.86 6.46
N PHE A 145 0.82 10.72 6.03
CA PHE A 145 0.46 11.95 5.31
C PHE A 145 -0.21 11.67 3.97
N TRP A 146 0.16 10.57 3.28
CA TRP A 146 -0.49 10.15 2.06
C TRP A 146 -1.96 9.76 2.29
N PHE A 147 -2.23 8.97 3.33
CA PHE A 147 -3.59 8.63 3.76
C PHE A 147 -4.41 9.90 4.07
N GLN A 148 -3.82 10.85 4.81
CA GLN A 148 -4.49 12.12 5.09
C GLN A 148 -4.75 13.00 3.86
N ALA A 149 -3.93 12.88 2.81
CA ALA A 149 -4.07 13.63 1.58
C ALA A 149 -5.15 13.04 0.66
N ASN A 150 -5.30 11.71 0.68
CA ASN A 150 -6.17 10.94 -0.21
C ASN A 150 -7.42 10.42 0.50
N LYS A 151 -7.72 10.89 1.72
CA LYS A 151 -8.89 10.45 2.51
C LYS A 151 -10.19 10.45 1.70
N LYS A 152 -10.48 11.53 0.98
CA LYS A 152 -11.71 11.61 0.17
C LYS A 152 -11.78 10.51 -0.91
N LEU A 153 -10.69 10.28 -1.62
CA LEU A 153 -10.60 9.21 -2.63
C LEU A 153 -10.79 7.84 -1.96
N LEU A 154 -10.19 7.63 -0.78
CA LEU A 154 -10.29 6.37 -0.06
C LEU A 154 -11.70 6.12 0.50
N ASP A 155 -12.36 7.16 1.01
CA ASP A 155 -13.76 7.10 1.47
C ASP A 155 -14.71 6.77 0.30
N GLU A 156 -14.41 7.26 -0.91
CA GLU A 156 -15.13 6.93 -2.15
C GLU A 156 -14.81 5.51 -2.65
N LEU A 157 -13.58 5.02 -2.41
CA LEU A 157 -13.09 3.68 -2.75
C LEU A 157 -13.35 2.61 -1.67
N GLY A 158 -14.22 2.88 -0.70
CA GLY A 158 -14.61 1.92 0.33
C GLY A 158 -14.73 2.57 1.71
N GLN A 159 -15.38 1.88 2.65
CA GLN A 159 -15.37 2.29 4.07
C GLN A 159 -13.99 2.00 4.68
N VAL A 160 -12.96 2.72 4.24
CA VAL A 160 -11.64 2.68 4.86
C VAL A 160 -11.80 3.25 6.26
N GLU A 161 -11.59 2.42 7.28
CA GLU A 161 -11.57 2.91 8.66
C GLU A 161 -10.61 4.10 8.74
N PRO A 162 -11.00 5.19 9.42
CA PRO A 162 -10.15 6.36 9.52
C PRO A 162 -8.78 5.91 10.04
N PRO A 163 -7.67 6.39 9.42
CA PRO A 163 -6.34 6.01 9.88
C PRO A 163 -6.25 6.28 11.37
N ILE A 164 -5.80 5.28 12.13
CA ILE A 164 -5.66 5.35 13.59
C ILE A 164 -5.06 6.71 13.92
N GLU A 165 -5.78 7.51 14.71
CA GLU A 165 -5.29 8.80 15.20
C GLU A 165 -4.01 8.53 15.97
N SER A 166 -2.88 8.66 15.29
CA SER A 166 -1.60 8.52 15.92
C SER A 166 -1.36 9.80 16.71
N GLU A 167 -1.28 9.64 18.04
CA GLU A 167 -0.56 10.56 18.91
C GLU A 167 0.94 10.50 18.56
N PHE A 168 1.31 10.95 17.36
CA PHE A 168 2.71 11.21 17.04
C PHE A 168 3.12 12.42 17.88
N GLU A 169 3.70 12.17 19.05
CA GLU A 169 4.27 13.15 20.00
C GLU A 169 5.47 13.94 19.42
N GLY A 170 5.75 13.79 18.12
CA GLY A 170 6.83 14.44 17.41
C GLY A 170 6.35 15.56 16.49
N CYS A 171 6.23 16.77 17.03
CA CYS A 171 6.29 18.05 16.31
C CYS A 171 5.30 18.22 15.13
N ILE A 172 4.00 18.39 15.44
CA ILE A 172 3.02 18.86 14.46
C ILE A 172 3.06 20.38 14.41
N ASP A 173 4.04 20.91 13.67
CA ASP A 173 3.95 22.26 13.14
C ASP A 173 2.75 22.33 12.18
N LYS A 174 1.87 23.33 12.35
CA LYS A 174 0.51 23.44 11.79
C LYS A 174 0.41 23.51 10.26
N SER A 175 1.48 23.22 9.52
CA SER A 175 1.49 23.14 8.05
C SER A 175 1.48 21.68 7.56
N THR A 176 0.40 20.94 7.84
CA THR A 176 0.23 19.56 7.34
C THR A 176 0.15 19.48 5.82
N THR A 177 -0.22 20.57 5.14
CA THR A 177 -0.41 20.63 3.68
C THR A 177 0.86 20.29 2.90
N ARG A 178 2.03 20.83 3.25
CA ARG A 178 3.27 20.57 2.51
C ARG A 178 3.65 19.08 2.54
N TYR A 179 3.41 18.42 3.67
CA TYR A 179 3.74 17.01 3.88
C TYR A 179 2.76 16.07 3.18
N LYS A 180 1.47 16.43 3.18
CA LYS A 180 0.43 15.76 2.39
C LYS A 180 0.71 15.81 0.89
N VAL A 181 1.11 16.99 0.39
CA VAL A 181 1.43 17.21 -1.02
C VAL A 181 2.71 16.46 -1.42
N ASP A 182 3.75 16.52 -0.59
CA ASP A 182 5.02 15.81 -0.83
C ASP A 182 4.86 14.28 -0.81
N SER A 183 4.13 13.75 0.18
CA SER A 183 3.84 12.32 0.25
C SER A 183 3.03 11.82 -0.94
N SER A 184 2.05 12.60 -1.39
CA SER A 184 1.28 12.31 -2.60
C SER A 184 2.15 12.33 -3.86
N PHE A 185 3.03 13.33 -3.99
CA PHE A 185 3.95 13.45 -5.11
C PHE A 185 4.90 12.24 -5.20
N ARG A 186 5.49 11.84 -4.06
CA ARG A 186 6.38 10.68 -3.97
C ARG A 186 5.67 9.37 -4.29
N TYR A 187 4.46 9.18 -3.74
CA TYR A 187 3.64 8.01 -4.06
C TYR A 187 3.32 7.94 -5.55
N LEU A 188 2.99 9.08 -6.17
CA LEU A 188 2.64 9.12 -7.59
C LEU A 188 3.82 8.74 -8.49
N CYS A 189 5.06 9.01 -8.05
CA CYS A 189 6.26 8.53 -8.73
C CYS A 189 6.33 6.99 -8.77
N VAL A 190 5.91 6.33 -7.68
CA VAL A 190 5.83 4.86 -7.58
C VAL A 190 4.65 4.33 -8.40
N TYR A 191 3.48 4.95 -8.26
CA TYR A 191 2.25 4.54 -8.94
C TYR A 191 2.37 4.59 -10.47
N LEU A 192 3.08 5.59 -11.01
CA LEU A 192 3.29 5.75 -12.45
C LEU A 192 4.57 5.07 -12.97
N ASP A 193 5.31 4.35 -12.12
CA ASP A 193 6.58 3.68 -12.44
C ASP A 193 7.54 4.57 -13.28
N ILE A 194 7.83 5.77 -12.75
CA ILE A 194 8.50 6.82 -13.54
C ILE A 194 10.03 6.64 -13.64
N GLU A 195 10.59 5.61 -13.00
CA GLU A 195 12.04 5.42 -12.89
C GLU A 195 12.72 5.31 -14.25
N SER A 196 12.12 4.55 -15.17
CA SER A 196 12.60 4.43 -16.56
C SER A 196 12.26 5.64 -17.43
N LYS A 197 11.34 6.51 -16.99
CA LYS A 197 10.78 7.62 -17.78
C LYS A 197 11.50 8.94 -17.55
N ILE A 198 12.17 9.10 -16.41
CA ILE A 198 12.85 10.34 -16.02
C ILE A 198 14.37 10.12 -15.95
N PRO A 199 15.14 10.68 -16.89
CA PRO A 199 16.59 10.66 -16.82
C PRO A 199 17.10 11.29 -15.53
N GLY A 200 17.94 10.55 -14.78
CA GLY A 200 18.48 10.99 -13.50
C GLY A 200 17.57 10.71 -12.30
N PHE A 201 16.46 9.97 -12.45
CA PHE A 201 15.53 9.68 -11.35
C PHE A 201 16.21 9.04 -10.13
N HIS A 202 17.28 8.25 -10.33
CA HIS A 202 18.07 7.67 -9.25
C HIS A 202 18.56 8.71 -8.22
N LEU A 203 18.83 9.94 -8.63
CA LEU A 203 19.22 11.05 -7.74
C LEU A 203 18.07 11.49 -6.83
N TYR A 204 16.85 11.51 -7.36
CA TYR A 204 15.64 11.79 -6.58
C TYR A 204 15.32 10.62 -5.66
N LYS A 205 15.34 9.39 -6.20
CA LYS A 205 15.01 8.15 -5.48
C LYS A 205 15.92 7.94 -4.27
N SER A 206 17.24 8.09 -4.44
CA SER A 206 18.22 7.93 -3.35
C SER A 206 18.03 8.95 -2.21
N LYS A 207 17.45 10.11 -2.51
CA LYS A 207 17.27 11.19 -1.54
C LYS A 207 15.90 11.20 -0.87
N TYR A 208 14.85 10.95 -1.64
CA TYR A 208 13.46 11.16 -1.22
C TYR A 208 12.63 9.87 -1.19
N LEU A 209 13.08 8.77 -1.79
CA LEU A 209 12.45 7.45 -1.75
C LEU A 209 13.40 6.41 -1.16
N THR A 210 13.98 6.73 -0.01
CA THR A 210 14.86 5.82 0.72
C THR A 210 14.45 5.80 2.17
N LYS A 211 14.22 4.61 2.74
CA LYS A 211 13.83 4.43 4.13
C LYS A 211 14.90 4.98 5.08
N GLY A 212 14.51 5.82 6.02
CA GLY A 212 15.39 6.41 7.02
C GLY A 212 15.19 5.84 8.41
N GLU A 213 16.12 6.17 9.32
CA GLU A 213 15.98 5.90 10.75
C GLU A 213 14.82 6.72 11.35
N ASN A 214 13.60 6.16 11.41
CA ASN A 214 12.41 6.52 12.23
C ASN A 214 12.12 8.01 12.56
N LYS A 215 12.70 8.95 11.82
CA LYS A 215 12.54 10.40 11.95
C LYS A 215 12.04 10.94 10.63
N PRO A 216 11.28 12.04 10.64
CA PRO A 216 10.78 12.64 9.42
C PRO A 216 11.94 12.95 8.48
N GLN A 217 12.07 12.21 7.37
CA GLN A 217 13.08 12.47 6.35
C GLN A 217 12.69 13.70 5.53
N TYR A 218 12.78 14.86 6.17
CA TYR A 218 12.71 16.17 5.52
C TYR A 218 14.08 16.80 5.32
N THR A 219 15.14 16.14 5.77
CA THR A 219 16.52 16.52 5.51
C THR A 219 17.31 15.29 5.16
N ALA A 220 18.13 15.39 4.09
CA ALA A 220 19.25 14.49 3.87
C ALA A 220 19.98 14.22 5.20
N LYS A 221 20.62 13.05 5.33
CA LYS A 221 21.42 12.69 6.52
C LYS A 221 22.14 13.94 7.01
N LYS A 222 21.82 14.40 8.23
CA LYS A 222 22.25 15.69 8.80
C LYS A 222 23.78 15.90 8.76
N ASN A 223 24.54 14.84 8.49
CA ASN A 223 25.99 14.76 8.50
C ASN A 223 26.64 14.74 7.11
N GLU A 224 25.88 14.73 6.01
CA GLU A 224 26.42 14.84 4.65
C GLU A 224 26.10 16.24 4.09
N ARG A 225 27.12 17.10 4.01
CA ARG A 225 27.01 18.38 3.29
C ARG A 225 26.87 18.06 1.80
N GLU A 226 25.64 17.99 1.33
CA GLU A 226 25.33 17.85 -0.09
C GLU A 226 25.81 19.09 -0.85
N SER A 227 26.46 18.88 -2.00
CA SER A 227 26.96 19.98 -2.81
C SER A 227 25.80 20.82 -3.39
N HIS A 228 26.06 22.10 -3.68
CA HIS A 228 25.10 22.93 -4.42
C HIS A 228 24.74 22.32 -5.78
N HIS A 229 25.69 21.63 -6.42
CA HIS A 229 25.49 20.96 -7.71
C HIS A 229 24.47 19.82 -7.59
N THR A 230 24.68 18.88 -6.67
CA THR A 230 23.76 17.75 -6.43
C THR A 230 22.37 18.22 -6.04
N THR A 231 22.27 19.28 -5.24
CA THR A 231 20.98 19.90 -4.89
C THR A 231 20.26 20.45 -6.13
N SER A 232 20.99 21.09 -7.03
CA SER A 232 20.45 21.64 -8.29
C SER A 232 19.99 20.53 -9.23
N GLU A 233 20.77 19.46 -9.39
CA GLU A 233 20.42 18.31 -10.22
C GLU A 233 19.14 17.63 -9.73
N VAL A 234 19.01 17.42 -8.41
CA VAL A 234 17.80 16.84 -7.84
C VAL A 234 16.58 17.74 -8.09
N ARG A 235 16.72 19.06 -7.95
CA ARG A 235 15.62 20.00 -8.27
C ARG A 235 15.23 19.94 -9.74
N SER A 236 16.21 19.81 -10.65
CA SER A 236 15.96 19.61 -12.07
C SER A 236 15.22 18.30 -12.36
N VAL A 237 15.52 17.24 -11.61
CA VAL A 237 14.76 15.98 -11.69
C VAL A 237 13.32 16.20 -11.22
N VAL A 238 13.09 16.92 -10.11
CA VAL A 238 11.74 17.25 -9.63
C VAL A 238 10.93 18.01 -10.67
N THR A 239 11.51 18.99 -11.36
CA THR A 239 10.80 19.72 -12.43
C THR A 239 10.42 18.81 -13.60
N LYS A 240 11.31 17.88 -13.99
CA LYS A 240 11.02 16.88 -15.04
C LYS A 240 9.88 15.93 -14.63
N ILE A 241 9.81 15.55 -13.36
CA ILE A 241 8.70 14.73 -12.83
C ILE A 241 7.38 15.51 -12.94
N ILE A 242 7.35 16.80 -12.56
CA ILE A 242 6.17 17.66 -12.70
C ILE A 242 5.73 17.74 -14.17
N ASP A 243 6.68 17.94 -15.09
CA ASP A 243 6.38 17.97 -16.52
C ASP A 243 5.78 16.65 -17.01
N TYR A 244 6.33 15.52 -16.56
CA TYR A 244 5.82 14.20 -16.89
C TYR A 244 4.40 13.98 -16.36
N PHE A 245 4.12 14.38 -15.12
CA PHE A 245 2.78 14.31 -14.54
C PHE A 245 1.76 15.11 -15.36
N CYS A 246 2.12 16.30 -15.83
CA CYS A 246 1.23 17.10 -16.68
C CYS A 246 0.96 16.46 -18.04
N ARG A 247 1.97 15.78 -18.63
CA ARG A 247 1.79 15.02 -19.87
C ARG A 247 0.84 13.86 -19.68
N VAL A 248 1.06 13.04 -18.64
CA VAL A 248 0.17 11.91 -18.30
C VAL A 248 -1.25 12.41 -18.00
N HIS A 249 -1.39 13.54 -17.31
CA HIS A 249 -2.71 14.13 -17.04
C HIS A 249 -3.43 14.63 -18.31
N SER A 250 -2.68 14.94 -19.37
CA SER A 250 -3.25 15.43 -20.64
C SER A 250 -3.57 14.30 -21.62
N ASP A 251 -2.85 13.18 -21.54
CA ASP A 251 -2.99 12.00 -22.41
C ASP A 251 -4.07 11.01 -21.92
N GLU A 252 -5.27 11.54 -21.65
CA GLU A 252 -6.45 10.74 -21.23
C GLU A 252 -6.20 9.80 -20.02
N PRO A 253 -5.84 10.35 -18.86
CA PRO A 253 -5.62 9.55 -17.65
C PRO A 253 -6.88 8.81 -17.18
N SER A 254 -6.71 7.67 -16.49
CA SER A 254 -7.82 7.01 -15.82
C SER A 254 -8.42 7.87 -14.70
N SER A 255 -9.68 7.63 -14.34
CA SER A 255 -10.38 8.36 -13.27
C SER A 255 -9.62 8.31 -11.94
N LEU A 256 -9.10 7.14 -11.56
CA LEU A 256 -8.22 6.99 -10.40
C LEU A 256 -6.97 7.88 -10.51
N CYS A 257 -6.34 7.91 -11.68
CA CYS A 257 -5.14 8.71 -11.89
C CYS A 257 -5.43 10.21 -11.76
N ILE A 258 -6.56 10.70 -12.29
CA ILE A 258 -7.05 12.07 -12.10
C ILE A 258 -7.25 12.38 -10.61
N ALA A 259 -7.89 11.46 -9.87
CA ALA A 259 -8.11 11.65 -8.44
C ALA A 259 -6.79 11.76 -7.65
N LEU A 260 -5.80 10.92 -7.98
CA LEU A 260 -4.47 10.98 -7.38
C LEU A 260 -3.73 12.28 -7.73
N PHE A 261 -3.84 12.79 -8.96
CA PHE A 261 -3.23 14.07 -9.36
C PHE A 261 -3.74 15.27 -8.54
N LYS A 262 -5.03 15.29 -8.16
CA LYS A 262 -5.64 16.36 -7.35
C LYS A 262 -4.92 16.57 -6.01
N SER A 263 -4.38 15.50 -5.41
CA SER A 263 -3.64 15.54 -4.14
C SER A 263 -2.23 16.17 -4.27
N VAL A 264 -1.68 16.19 -5.49
CA VAL A 264 -0.34 16.73 -5.80
C VAL A 264 -0.39 18.18 -6.27
N GLY A 265 -1.50 18.64 -6.85
CA GLY A 265 -1.60 19.92 -7.55
C GLY A 265 -1.59 21.18 -6.68
N ASN A 266 -0.59 21.35 -5.83
CA ASN A 266 -0.44 22.47 -4.91
C ASN A 266 0.98 23.05 -5.01
N THR A 267 1.08 24.37 -5.14
CA THR A 267 2.35 25.10 -5.31
C THR A 267 3.30 24.95 -4.12
N THR A 268 2.80 24.62 -2.92
CA THR A 268 3.63 24.32 -1.73
C THR A 268 4.61 23.15 -1.96
N LEU A 269 4.40 22.32 -2.98
CA LEU A 269 5.37 21.33 -3.43
C LEU A 269 6.71 22.00 -3.81
N LEU A 270 6.68 23.14 -4.50
CA LEU A 270 7.89 23.84 -4.92
C LEU A 270 8.70 24.35 -3.71
N ASP A 271 8.00 24.83 -2.68
CA ASP A 271 8.61 25.27 -1.42
C ASP A 271 9.29 24.10 -0.69
N GLN A 272 8.65 22.92 -0.69
CA GLN A 272 9.20 21.70 -0.10
C GLN A 272 10.54 21.30 -0.73
N TYR A 273 10.66 21.41 -2.06
CA TYR A 273 11.90 21.14 -2.78
C TYR A 273 12.85 22.35 -2.88
N LYS A 274 12.49 23.47 -2.23
CA LYS A 274 13.25 24.74 -2.24
C LYS A 274 13.50 25.26 -3.66
N ILE A 275 12.53 25.09 -4.56
CA ILE A 275 12.54 25.65 -5.91
C ILE A 275 11.96 27.07 -5.83
N LYS A 276 12.81 28.08 -6.02
CA LYS A 276 12.44 29.50 -5.85
C LYS A 276 12.66 30.30 -7.13
N SER A 277 11.92 31.40 -7.29
CA SER A 277 11.97 32.26 -8.48
C SER A 277 13.37 32.78 -8.82
N LYS A 278 14.23 32.95 -7.81
CA LYS A 278 15.62 33.39 -8.01
C LYS A 278 16.49 32.36 -8.73
N ASP A 279 16.16 31.08 -8.58
CA ASP A 279 16.96 29.96 -9.08
C ASP A 279 16.30 29.26 -10.28
N ASN A 280 15.06 29.61 -10.61
CA ASN A 280 14.30 29.01 -11.71
C ASN A 280 13.41 30.05 -12.40
N PRO A 281 13.79 30.53 -13.60
CA PRO A 281 13.03 31.55 -14.32
C PRO A 281 11.63 31.09 -14.75
N ASN A 282 11.41 29.77 -14.83
CA ASN A 282 10.13 29.18 -15.26
C ASN A 282 9.26 28.76 -14.05
N ILE A 283 9.45 29.38 -12.89
CA ILE A 283 8.71 29.00 -11.68
C ILE A 283 7.20 29.19 -11.81
N ASP A 284 6.75 30.23 -12.51
CA ASP A 284 5.32 30.48 -12.67
C ASP A 284 4.68 29.44 -13.59
N GLU A 285 5.38 29.01 -14.64
CA GLU A 285 4.98 27.86 -15.47
C GLU A 285 4.84 26.57 -14.63
N LEU A 286 5.74 26.34 -13.68
CA LEU A 286 5.64 25.18 -12.77
C LEU A 286 4.45 25.28 -11.81
N LYS A 287 4.11 26.47 -11.33
CA LYS A 287 2.92 26.68 -10.49
C LYS A 287 1.64 26.44 -11.29
N ASP A 288 1.59 26.92 -12.53
CA ASP A 288 0.45 26.73 -13.43
C ASP A 288 0.26 25.24 -13.74
N LYS A 289 1.36 24.54 -14.08
CA LYS A 289 1.39 23.08 -14.27
C LYS A 289 0.85 22.32 -13.06
N LEU A 290 1.32 22.63 -11.85
CA LEU A 290 0.82 21.99 -10.64
C LEU A 290 -0.66 22.29 -10.40
N THR A 291 -1.10 23.52 -10.62
CA THR A 291 -2.51 23.89 -10.42
C THR A 291 -3.42 23.20 -11.43
N ALA A 292 -2.95 23.02 -12.67
CA ALA A 292 -3.70 22.32 -13.73
C ALA A 292 -3.96 20.84 -13.41
N LEU A 293 -3.12 20.19 -12.58
CA LEU A 293 -3.35 18.82 -12.11
C LEU A 293 -4.61 18.65 -11.23
N LYS A 294 -5.18 19.76 -10.73
CA LYS A 294 -6.46 19.74 -10.01
C LYS A 294 -7.67 19.92 -10.92
N SER A 295 -7.45 20.43 -12.12
CA SER A 295 -8.54 20.74 -13.02
C SER A 295 -9.15 19.45 -13.55
N PRO A 296 -10.49 19.38 -13.67
CA PRO A 296 -11.13 18.26 -14.34
C PRO A 296 -10.62 18.17 -15.79
N THR A 297 -10.41 16.95 -16.28
CA THR A 297 -10.07 16.75 -17.69
C THR A 297 -11.26 17.12 -18.58
N LYS A 298 -11.04 17.37 -19.89
CA LYS A 298 -12.12 17.72 -20.82
C LYS A 298 -13.30 16.73 -20.78
N LYS A 299 -13.03 15.44 -20.60
CA LYS A 299 -14.06 14.38 -20.46
C LYS A 299 -14.88 14.49 -19.16
N GLU A 300 -14.27 14.85 -18.03
CA GLU A 300 -15.01 15.13 -16.77
C GLU A 300 -15.87 16.39 -16.91
N ALA A 301 -15.37 17.43 -17.57
CA ALA A 301 -16.10 18.68 -17.79
C ALA A 301 -17.33 18.51 -18.71
N GLU A 302 -17.25 17.64 -19.72
CA GLU A 302 -18.38 17.33 -20.60
C GLU A 302 -19.48 16.50 -19.91
N ASN A 303 -19.10 15.61 -18.97
CA ASN A 303 -20.05 14.80 -18.20
C ASN A 303 -20.72 15.58 -17.06
N ALA A 304 -20.07 16.58 -16.47
CA ALA A 304 -20.62 17.39 -15.38
C ALA A 304 -21.65 18.45 -15.84
N VAL A 305 -21.81 18.65 -17.15
CA VAL A 305 -22.74 19.63 -17.77
C VAL A 305 -24.03 18.95 -18.26
N ARG A 306 -24.17 17.63 -18.09
CA ARG A 306 -25.41 16.87 -18.34
C ARG A 306 -26.16 16.62 -17.03
#